data_AF-A0A7Y3ISW6-F1
#
_entry.id   AF-A0A7Y3ISW6-F1
#
_cell.length_a   1.000
_cell.length_b   1.000
_cell.length_c   1.000
_cell.angle_alpha   90.00
_cell.angle_beta   90.00
_cell.angle_gamma   90.00
#
_symmetry.space_group_name_H-M   'P 1'
#
loop_
_entity.id
_entity.type
_entity.pdbx_description
1 polymer ?
#
loop_
_entity_poly.entity_id
_entity_poly.type
_entity_poly.pdbx_seq_one_letter_code
_entity_poly.pdbx_strand_id
1 'polypeptide(L)'
;MKSSEKGTEKQKICGNCDGRIPWEAAQCLYCGADVSKQLNMESVPYQATLFKHQSLEDSLTNLYKPPYGGGSTTTSTYSKPKEAVQERVMEETMIKENTISEVDQTTKNTLWSILFLSAGANLFILGLLQLFFSNGGILRLEWNAHYWFVYSLLSLPILYFGIKKLGKKEQI
;
A
#
# COMPACT_ATOMS: atom_id res chain seq x y z
N MET A 1 6.54 -47.54 0.07
CA MET A 1 7.05 -46.20 -0.32
C MET A 1 5.85 -45.29 -0.47
N LYS A 2 5.62 -44.36 0.47
CA LYS A 2 4.52 -43.38 0.39
C LYS A 2 5.01 -42.20 -0.45
N SER A 3 4.45 -42.05 -1.65
CA SER A 3 4.67 -40.85 -2.46
C SER A 3 4.09 -39.64 -1.72
N SER A 4 4.95 -38.70 -1.36
CA SER A 4 4.55 -37.40 -0.81
C SER A 4 4.00 -36.58 -1.97
N GLU A 5 2.67 -36.48 -2.02
CA GLU A 5 1.94 -35.67 -2.98
C GLU A 5 2.25 -34.20 -2.68
N LYS A 6 2.92 -33.54 -3.63
CA LYS A 6 3.43 -32.18 -3.50
C LYS A 6 2.26 -31.21 -3.73
N GLY A 7 1.40 -31.08 -2.73
CA GLY A 7 0.33 -30.09 -2.73
C GLY A 7 0.93 -28.70 -2.87
N THR A 8 0.43 -27.91 -3.82
CA THR A 8 0.77 -26.49 -3.94
C THR A 8 0.33 -25.78 -2.66
N GLU A 9 1.31 -25.44 -1.82
CA GLU A 9 1.10 -24.77 -0.55
C GLU A 9 0.45 -23.40 -0.81
N LYS A 10 -0.72 -23.17 -0.21
CA LYS A 10 -1.45 -21.92 -0.38
C LYS A 10 -0.67 -20.79 0.29
N GLN A 11 -0.45 -19.70 -0.43
CA GLN A 11 0.25 -18.50 0.06
C GLN A 11 -0.70 -17.30 0.04
N LYS A 12 -0.56 -16.40 1.00
CA LYS A 12 -1.26 -15.11 1.07
C LYS A 12 -0.24 -13.96 1.04
N ILE A 13 -0.67 -12.78 0.63
CA ILE A 13 0.17 -11.57 0.57
C ILE A 13 -0.08 -10.75 1.84
N CYS A 14 0.99 -10.32 2.51
CA CYS A 14 0.89 -9.46 3.69
C CYS A 14 0.49 -8.03 3.29
N GLY A 15 -0.68 -7.54 3.71
CA GLY A 15 -1.15 -6.19 3.36
C GLY A 15 -0.33 -5.01 3.89
N ASN A 16 0.74 -5.24 4.66
CA ASN A 16 1.63 -4.19 5.16
C ASN A 16 2.95 -4.06 4.36
N CYS A 17 3.45 -5.15 3.79
CA CYS A 17 4.76 -5.18 3.13
C CYS A 17 4.78 -5.92 1.79
N ASP A 18 3.61 -6.42 1.36
CA ASP A 18 3.39 -7.23 0.17
C ASP A 18 4.24 -8.51 0.08
N GLY A 19 4.83 -8.95 1.20
CA GLY A 19 5.56 -10.21 1.30
C GLY A 19 4.63 -11.43 1.21
N ARG A 20 5.07 -12.47 0.48
CA ARG A 20 4.34 -13.75 0.36
C ARG A 20 4.59 -14.60 1.60
N ILE A 21 3.53 -14.97 2.30
CA ILE A 21 3.60 -15.76 3.53
C ILE A 21 2.73 -17.01 3.42
N PRO A 22 3.07 -18.11 4.13
CA PRO A 22 2.23 -19.31 4.14
C PRO A 22 0.86 -18.98 4.74
N TRP A 23 -0.19 -19.65 4.24
CA TRP A 23 -1.57 -19.38 4.66
C TRP A 23 -1.77 -19.48 6.18
N GLU A 24 -1.04 -20.39 6.83
CA GLU A 24 -1.11 -20.69 8.26
C GLU A 24 -0.31 -19.72 9.15
N ALA A 25 0.51 -18.83 8.59
CA ALA A 25 1.26 -17.87 9.39
C ALA A 25 0.33 -16.84 10.05
N ALA A 26 0.41 -16.77 11.38
CA ALA A 26 -0.22 -15.73 12.20
C ALA A 26 0.51 -14.38 12.07
N GLN A 27 1.83 -14.41 11.86
CA GLN A 27 2.68 -13.22 11.80
C GLN A 27 3.53 -13.21 10.53
N CYS A 28 3.69 -12.03 9.93
CA CYS A 28 4.52 -11.86 8.75
C CYS A 28 6.01 -12.00 9.09
N LEU A 29 6.72 -12.87 8.36
CA LEU A 29 8.15 -13.11 8.55
C LEU A 29 9.04 -11.92 8.14
N TYR A 30 8.52 -11.01 7.31
CA TYR A 30 9.28 -9.87 6.81
C TYR A 30 9.16 -8.63 7.70
N CYS A 31 7.93 -8.29 8.13
CA CYS A 31 7.66 -7.05 8.86
C CYS A 31 7.08 -7.25 10.27
N GLY A 32 6.79 -8.48 10.68
CA GLY A 32 6.24 -8.77 12.01
C GLY A 32 4.77 -8.39 12.20
N ALA A 33 4.05 -7.95 11.16
CA ALA A 33 2.63 -7.63 11.25
C ALA A 33 1.78 -8.89 11.51
N ASP A 34 0.76 -8.78 12.36
CA ASP A 34 -0.21 -9.84 12.64
C ASP A 34 -1.25 -9.93 11.52
N VAL A 35 -1.31 -11.06 10.82
CA VAL A 35 -2.16 -11.30 9.65
C VAL A 35 -3.43 -12.08 10.03
N SER A 36 -3.52 -12.56 11.27
CA SER A 36 -4.63 -13.38 11.78
C SER A 36 -5.95 -12.62 11.80
N LYS A 37 -5.90 -11.29 11.96
CA LYS A 37 -7.09 -10.44 12.11
C LYS A 37 -7.91 -10.29 10.82
N GLN A 38 -7.31 -10.50 9.65
CA GLN A 38 -8.03 -10.38 8.38
C GLN A 38 -8.95 -11.57 8.09
N LEU A 39 -8.59 -12.77 8.57
CA LEU A 39 -9.36 -13.99 8.27
C LEU A 39 -10.71 -14.05 9.00
N ASN A 40 -10.88 -13.32 10.10
CA ASN A 40 -12.13 -13.34 10.88
C ASN A 40 -13.18 -12.34 10.38
N MET A 41 -12.88 -11.54 9.35
CA MET A 41 -13.81 -10.56 8.78
C MET A 41 -14.42 -11.04 7.44
N GLU A 42 -14.09 -12.25 7.00
CA GLU A 42 -14.39 -12.79 5.67
C GLU A 42 -15.49 -13.87 5.71
N SER A 43 -16.64 -13.53 6.29
CA SER A 43 -17.89 -14.26 6.02
C SER A 43 -19.00 -13.36 5.46
N VAL A 44 -18.66 -12.16 4.98
CA VAL A 44 -19.61 -11.30 4.26
C VAL A 44 -19.30 -11.41 2.76
N PRO A 45 -20.26 -11.85 1.92
CA PRO A 45 -20.01 -12.13 0.51
C PRO A 45 -19.54 -10.90 -0.26
N TYR A 46 -18.36 -11.03 -0.86
CA TYR A 46 -17.59 -10.01 -1.56
C TYR A 46 -18.04 -9.93 -3.03
N GLN A 47 -18.98 -9.03 -3.35
CA GLN A 47 -19.26 -8.67 -4.75
C GLN A 47 -19.51 -7.17 -5.04
N ALA A 48 -19.28 -6.24 -4.09
CA ALA A 48 -19.73 -4.86 -4.32
C ALA A 48 -18.82 -3.71 -3.86
N THR A 49 -17.51 -3.89 -3.66
CA THR A 49 -16.65 -2.78 -3.13
C THR A 49 -15.40 -2.44 -3.93
N LEU A 50 -15.28 -2.85 -5.20
CA LEU A 50 -14.13 -2.45 -6.05
C LEU A 50 -14.26 -1.04 -6.68
N PHE A 51 -15.38 -0.33 -6.48
CA PHE A 51 -15.61 1.02 -7.03
C PHE A 51 -16.14 2.03 -6.01
N LYS A 52 -15.70 1.96 -4.75
CA LYS A 52 -15.95 3.07 -3.82
C LYS A 52 -14.86 4.12 -4.02
N HIS A 53 -15.05 4.95 -5.05
CA HIS A 53 -14.36 6.24 -5.17
C HIS A 53 -14.45 6.95 -3.81
N GLN A 54 -13.33 7.07 -3.12
CA GLN A 54 -13.19 7.98 -2.00
C GLN A 54 -13.39 9.40 -2.55
N SER A 55 -14.61 9.93 -2.45
CA SER A 55 -14.81 11.36 -2.60
C SER A 55 -14.06 12.04 -1.46
N LEU A 56 -13.30 13.09 -1.79
CA LEU A 56 -12.55 13.91 -0.83
C LEU A 56 -13.45 14.48 0.29
N GLU A 57 -14.77 14.49 0.09
CA GLU A 57 -15.76 14.99 1.04
C GLU A 57 -15.96 14.07 2.27
N ASP A 58 -15.76 12.75 2.13
CA ASP A 58 -15.90 11.79 3.26
C ASP A 58 -14.69 11.82 4.22
N SER A 59 -13.59 12.46 3.84
CA SER A 59 -12.40 12.59 4.70
C SER A 59 -12.51 13.72 5.73
N LEU A 60 -13.42 14.68 5.54
CA LEU A 60 -13.59 15.83 6.44
C LEU A 60 -14.73 15.64 7.45
N THR A 61 -15.69 14.77 7.17
CA THR A 61 -16.84 14.53 8.05
C THR A 61 -16.55 13.58 9.22
N ASN A 62 -15.43 12.84 9.18
CA ASN A 62 -15.01 11.97 10.30
C ASN A 62 -14.22 12.69 11.41
N LEU A 63 -13.81 13.95 11.21
CA LEU A 63 -13.09 14.71 12.25
C LEU A 63 -14.00 15.41 13.27
N TYR A 64 -15.31 15.44 13.05
CA TYR A 64 -16.25 16.02 14.00
C TYR A 64 -17.45 15.10 14.20
N LYS A 65 -17.55 14.47 15.38
CA LYS A 65 -18.79 13.81 15.80
C LYS A 65 -19.81 14.91 16.12
N PRO A 66 -20.95 14.99 15.40
CA PRO A 66 -21.93 16.04 15.67
C PRO A 66 -22.47 15.89 17.11
N PRO A 67 -22.59 16.98 17.87
CA PRO A 67 -22.94 16.96 19.30
C PRO A 67 -24.42 16.65 19.59
N TYR A 68 -25.19 16.25 18.58
CA TYR A 68 -26.62 15.93 18.69
C TYR A 68 -26.90 14.48 18.28
N GLY A 69 -26.16 13.53 18.84
CA GLY A 69 -26.53 12.11 18.84
C GLY A 69 -27.46 11.83 20.02
N GLY A 70 -28.73 12.22 19.88
CA GLY A 70 -29.77 11.96 20.88
C GLY A 70 -29.93 10.46 21.15
N GLY A 71 -30.03 10.09 22.42
CA GLY A 71 -30.19 8.72 22.88
C GLY A 71 -31.40 8.03 22.26
N SER A 72 -31.18 6.86 21.67
CA SER A 72 -32.23 5.88 21.40
C SER A 72 -32.15 4.78 22.46
N THR A 73 -32.85 5.03 23.56
CA THR A 73 -33.39 3.97 24.41
C THR A 73 -34.46 3.24 23.59
N THR A 74 -34.16 2.06 23.05
CA THR A 74 -35.21 1.08 22.73
C THR A 74 -34.77 -0.31 23.15
N THR A 75 -35.33 -0.69 24.29
CA THR A 75 -35.69 -2.04 24.72
C THR A 75 -36.09 -2.93 23.54
N SER A 76 -35.39 -4.05 23.36
CA SER A 76 -35.95 -5.25 22.75
C SER A 76 -35.38 -6.48 23.45
N THR A 77 -36.11 -6.89 24.47
CA THR A 77 -36.05 -8.18 25.13
C THR A 77 -36.27 -9.31 24.12
N TYR A 78 -35.28 -10.17 23.90
CA TYR A 78 -35.57 -11.57 23.57
C TYR A 78 -34.52 -12.48 24.20
N SER A 79 -35.00 -13.27 25.15
CA SER A 79 -34.25 -14.23 25.95
C SER A 79 -33.95 -15.50 25.15
N LYS A 80 -32.71 -15.99 25.20
CA LYS A 80 -32.37 -17.41 24.99
C LYS A 80 -31.21 -17.80 25.92
N PRO A 81 -31.15 -19.07 26.36
CA PRO A 81 -30.82 -19.41 27.74
C PRO A 81 -29.35 -19.70 27.97
N LYS A 82 -28.96 -19.53 29.24
CA LYS A 82 -27.70 -19.93 29.86
C LYS A 82 -27.23 -21.31 29.43
N GLU A 83 -25.96 -21.39 29.04
CA GLU A 83 -25.12 -22.54 29.40
C GLU A 83 -23.75 -22.01 29.87
N ALA A 84 -23.33 -22.53 31.01
CA ALA A 84 -22.27 -22.00 31.85
C ALA A 84 -20.92 -22.61 31.50
N VAL A 85 -19.93 -21.80 31.12
CA VAL A 85 -18.50 -22.17 31.13
C VAL A 85 -17.71 -20.87 31.37
N GLN A 86 -17.45 -20.54 32.64
CA GLN A 86 -16.20 -20.79 33.36
C GLN A 86 -15.21 -19.62 33.20
N GLU A 87 -15.14 -18.83 34.27
CA GLU A 87 -14.03 -17.94 34.62
C GLU A 87 -12.68 -18.55 34.26
N ARG A 88 -11.92 -17.87 33.39
CA ARG A 88 -10.47 -17.76 33.55
C ARG A 88 -10.00 -16.36 33.15
N VAL A 89 -9.56 -15.66 34.18
CA VAL A 89 -8.31 -14.88 34.23
C VAL A 89 -8.28 -13.65 33.32
N MET A 90 -8.71 -12.54 33.91
CA MET A 90 -8.06 -11.25 33.75
C MET A 90 -6.56 -11.42 34.01
N GLU A 91 -5.73 -11.34 32.99
CA GLU A 91 -4.40 -10.72 33.10
C GLU A 91 -3.85 -10.40 31.70
N GLU A 92 -3.19 -9.26 31.60
CA GLU A 92 -2.27 -8.89 30.51
C GLU A 92 -2.83 -8.29 29.20
N THR A 93 -3.45 -7.12 29.31
CA THR A 93 -3.40 -6.09 28.25
C THR A 93 -2.73 -4.83 28.78
N MET A 94 -1.41 -4.89 28.95
CA MET A 94 -0.61 -3.70 29.28
C MET A 94 0.81 -3.81 28.71
N ILE A 95 0.99 -4.26 27.47
CA ILE A 95 2.30 -4.19 26.81
C ILE A 95 2.14 -3.80 25.33
N LYS A 96 2.91 -2.77 24.95
CA LYS A 96 3.23 -2.26 23.60
C LYS A 96 2.32 -1.21 22.95
N GLU A 97 2.31 -0.02 23.54
CA GLU A 97 2.03 1.25 22.84
C GLU A 97 3.32 2.06 22.54
N ASN A 98 4.52 1.46 22.71
CA ASN A 98 5.80 2.20 22.59
C ASN A 98 6.65 1.84 21.36
N THR A 99 6.10 1.16 20.35
CA THR A 99 6.89 0.70 19.18
C THR A 99 6.41 1.27 17.84
N ILE A 100 5.74 2.43 17.84
CA ILE A 100 5.28 3.10 16.61
C ILE A 100 6.17 4.32 16.25
N SER A 101 7.02 4.80 17.15
CA SER A 101 7.66 6.12 16.97
C SER A 101 9.04 6.12 16.26
N GLU A 102 9.68 4.97 15.99
CA GLU A 102 11.00 4.97 15.32
C GLU A 102 10.97 4.75 13.80
N VAL A 103 9.88 4.25 13.23
CA VAL A 103 9.80 4.00 11.77
C VAL A 103 9.56 5.30 10.97
N ASP A 104 9.10 6.36 11.62
CA ASP A 104 8.63 7.57 10.94
C ASP A 104 9.74 8.61 10.65
N GLN A 105 10.94 8.46 11.23
CA GLN A 105 12.05 9.39 10.97
C GLN A 105 12.92 9.00 9.78
N THR A 106 13.14 7.70 9.53
CA THR A 106 13.95 7.21 8.40
C THR A 106 13.25 7.36 7.05
N THR A 107 11.92 7.28 7.02
CA THR A 107 11.12 7.45 5.79
C THR A 107 11.12 8.90 5.32
N LYS A 108 11.02 9.86 6.24
CA LYS A 108 11.00 11.30 5.91
C LYS A 108 12.28 11.75 5.20
N ASN A 109 13.45 11.33 5.67
CA ASN A 109 14.74 11.68 5.06
C ASN A 109 14.93 11.03 3.68
N THR A 110 14.40 9.81 3.50
CA THR A 110 14.45 9.10 2.22
C THR A 110 13.55 9.77 1.18
N LEU A 111 12.34 10.18 1.57
CA LEU A 111 11.41 10.88 0.69
C LEU A 111 11.95 12.24 0.24
N TRP A 112 12.54 13.00 1.15
CA TRP A 112 13.20 14.27 0.81
C TRP A 112 14.33 14.08 -0.19
N SER A 113 15.16 13.06 0.01
CA SER A 113 16.26 12.73 -0.90
C SER A 113 15.76 12.38 -2.30
N ILE A 114 14.68 11.59 -2.40
CA ILE A 114 14.05 11.24 -3.68
C ILE A 114 13.44 12.47 -4.36
N LEU A 115 12.79 13.36 -3.60
CA LEU A 115 12.25 14.62 -4.11
C LEU A 115 13.33 15.54 -4.67
N PHE A 116 14.41 15.75 -3.92
CA PHE A 116 15.54 16.58 -4.37
C PHE A 116 16.21 15.99 -5.61
N LEU A 117 16.40 14.67 -5.64
CA LEU A 117 16.97 13.99 -6.79
C LEU A 117 16.08 14.14 -8.03
N SER A 118 14.77 13.98 -7.87
CA SER A 118 13.80 14.19 -8.95
C SER A 118 13.78 15.65 -9.42
N ALA A 119 13.71 16.61 -8.50
CA ALA A 119 13.73 18.03 -8.82
C ALA A 119 15.02 18.42 -9.55
N GLY A 120 16.17 17.96 -9.06
CA GLY A 120 17.48 18.17 -9.68
C GLY A 120 17.58 17.56 -11.06
N ALA A 121 17.08 16.33 -11.25
CA ALA A 121 17.06 15.67 -12.56
C ALA A 121 16.20 16.44 -13.57
N ASN A 122 15.03 16.93 -13.17
CA ASN A 122 14.17 17.75 -14.02
C ASN A 122 14.85 19.08 -14.41
N LEU A 123 15.42 19.80 -13.43
CA LEU A 123 16.15 21.05 -13.69
C LEU A 123 17.37 20.81 -14.59
N PHE A 124 18.08 19.70 -14.39
CA PHE A 124 19.22 19.33 -15.21
C PHE A 124 18.82 19.05 -16.66
N ILE A 125 17.73 18.32 -16.87
CA ILE A 125 17.17 18.08 -18.21
C ILE A 125 16.75 19.40 -18.88
N LEU A 126 16.07 20.29 -18.14
CA LEU A 126 15.71 21.62 -18.64
C LEU A 126 16.95 22.47 -18.98
N GLY A 127 17.99 22.39 -18.17
CA GLY A 127 19.28 23.03 -18.43
C GLY A 127 19.97 22.49 -19.68
N LEU A 128 19.96 21.18 -19.89
CA LEU A 128 20.47 20.57 -21.13
C LEU A 128 19.64 20.99 -22.35
N LEU A 129 18.31 21.05 -22.22
CA LEU A 129 17.44 21.55 -23.27
C LEU A 129 17.79 23.00 -23.62
N GLN A 130 17.99 23.85 -22.61
CA GLN A 130 18.46 25.22 -22.81
C GLN A 130 19.84 25.26 -23.46
N LEU A 131 20.79 24.43 -23.03
CA LEU A 131 22.13 24.40 -23.58
C LEU A 131 22.15 24.02 -25.07
N PHE A 132 21.39 23.00 -25.46
CA PHE A 132 21.41 22.47 -26.83
C PHE A 132 20.43 23.17 -27.78
N PHE A 133 19.31 23.70 -27.27
CA PHE A 133 18.25 24.32 -28.09
C PHE A 133 18.15 25.84 -27.93
N SER A 134 19.07 26.47 -27.20
CA SER A 134 19.16 27.94 -27.17
C SER A 134 19.81 28.44 -28.45
N ASN A 135 19.05 29.20 -29.22
CA ASN A 135 19.54 29.95 -30.37
C ASN A 135 19.30 31.43 -30.09
N GLY A 136 20.37 32.19 -29.84
CA GLY A 136 20.27 33.61 -29.47
C GLY A 136 19.64 33.88 -28.09
N GLY A 137 19.75 32.95 -27.14
CA GLY A 137 19.23 33.12 -25.78
C GLY A 137 17.73 32.85 -25.62
N ILE A 138 17.05 32.44 -26.69
CA ILE A 138 15.64 32.03 -26.66
C ILE A 138 15.57 30.53 -26.90
N LEU A 139 14.85 29.83 -26.03
CA LEU A 139 14.57 28.42 -26.19
C LEU A 139 13.49 28.24 -27.26
N ARG A 140 13.87 27.82 -28.47
CA ARG A 140 12.90 27.39 -29.50
C ARG A 140 12.89 25.87 -29.56
N LEU A 141 11.94 25.25 -28.85
CA LEU A 141 11.61 23.85 -29.08
C LEU A 141 10.82 23.74 -30.38
N GLU A 142 11.55 23.62 -31.50
CA GLU A 142 10.95 23.18 -32.76
C GLU A 142 10.92 21.66 -32.74
N TRP A 143 9.80 21.10 -32.27
CA TRP A 143 9.62 19.66 -32.29
C TRP A 143 9.29 19.23 -33.72
N ASN A 144 10.31 18.77 -34.44
CA ASN A 144 10.10 18.27 -35.78
C ASN A 144 9.39 16.91 -35.72
N ALA A 145 8.09 16.92 -35.99
CA ALA A 145 7.21 15.76 -35.97
C ALA A 145 7.68 14.64 -36.90
N HIS A 146 8.52 14.94 -37.89
CA HIS A 146 9.06 13.95 -38.82
C HIS A 146 9.95 12.90 -38.12
N TYR A 147 10.47 13.19 -36.92
CA TYR A 147 11.30 12.28 -36.12
C TYR A 147 10.53 11.54 -35.02
N TRP A 148 9.20 11.51 -35.06
CA TRP A 148 8.37 10.79 -34.07
C TRP A 148 8.83 9.33 -33.84
N PHE A 149 9.27 8.66 -34.91
CA PHE A 149 9.74 7.28 -34.86
C PHE A 149 11.04 7.11 -34.07
N VAL A 150 11.93 8.11 -34.10
CA VAL A 150 13.20 8.07 -33.33
C VAL A 150 12.90 8.10 -31.84
N TYR A 151 11.98 8.97 -31.40
CA TYR A 151 11.55 9.02 -30.01
C TYR A 151 10.90 7.70 -29.56
N SER A 152 10.09 7.08 -30.42
CA SER A 152 9.50 5.76 -30.15
C SER A 152 10.57 4.66 -30.07
N LEU A 153 11.54 4.66 -30.99
CA LEU A 153 12.65 3.70 -30.98
C LEU A 153 13.55 3.84 -29.75
N LEU A 154 13.79 5.06 -29.28
CA LEU A 154 14.65 5.34 -28.12
C LEU A 154 13.96 5.04 -26.78
N SER A 155 12.63 5.15 -26.73
CA SER A 155 11.84 4.82 -25.53
C SER A 155 11.67 3.31 -25.32
N LEU A 156 11.58 2.51 -26.39
CA LEU A 156 11.48 1.05 -26.33
C LEU A 156 12.57 0.36 -25.48
N PRO A 157 13.88 0.62 -25.66
CA PRO A 157 14.91 -0.03 -24.85
C PRO A 157 14.86 0.42 -23.39
N ILE A 158 14.59 1.70 -23.12
CA ILE A 158 14.46 2.22 -21.75
C ILE A 158 13.30 1.53 -21.04
N LEU A 159 12.16 1.41 -21.71
CA LEU A 159 10.96 0.77 -21.19
C LEU A 159 11.18 -0.74 -21.00
N TYR A 160 11.82 -1.41 -21.96
CA TYR A 160 12.19 -2.83 -21.84
C TYR A 160 13.12 -3.10 -20.65
N PHE A 161 14.15 -2.27 -20.45
CA PHE A 161 15.05 -2.39 -19.31
C PHE A 161 14.34 -2.10 -17.98
N GLY A 162 13.42 -1.14 -17.95
CA GLY A 162 12.58 -0.84 -16.79
C GLY A 162 11.76 -2.06 -16.35
N ILE A 163 11.00 -2.65 -17.27
CA ILE A 163 10.15 -3.82 -17.00
C ILE A 163 11.00 -5.04 -16.58
N LYS A 164 12.14 -5.26 -17.24
CA LYS A 164 13.04 -6.38 -16.92
C LYS A 164 13.63 -6.29 -15.50
N LYS A 165 13.84 -5.08 -14.98
CA LYS A 165 14.31 -4.89 -13.60
C LYS A 165 13.20 -5.04 -12.57
N LEU A 166 11.96 -4.70 -12.91
CA LEU A 166 10.79 -4.88 -12.03
C LEU A 166 10.44 -6.36 -11.85
N GLY A 167 10.46 -7.16 -12.92
CA GLY A 167 10.07 -8.58 -12.87
C GLY A 167 11.01 -9.49 -12.04
N LYS A 168 12.19 -9.01 -11.63
CA LYS A 168 13.13 -9.81 -10.82
C LYS A 168 12.94 -9.67 -9.32
N LYS A 169 12.10 -8.76 -8.85
CA LYS A 169 11.89 -8.51 -7.42
C LYS A 169 10.73 -9.30 -6.79
N GLU A 170 10.01 -10.11 -7.58
CA GLU A 170 8.86 -10.88 -7.08
C GLU A 170 9.22 -12.31 -6.62
N GLN A 171 10.48 -12.54 -6.23
CA GLN A 171 10.95 -13.80 -5.64
C GLN A 171 11.75 -13.60 -4.35
N ILE A 172 11.31 -12.67 -3.49
CA ILE A 172 11.78 -12.60 -2.09
C ILE A 172 10.58 -12.72 -1.18
#